data_AF-A0A5B7K7F8-F1
#
_entry.id   AF-A0A5B7K7F8-F1
#
_cell.length_a   1.000
_cell.length_b   1.000
_cell.length_c   1.000
_cell.angle_alpha   90.00
_cell.angle_beta   90.00
_cell.angle_gamma   90.00
#
_symmetry.space_group_name_H-M   'P 1'
#
loop_
_entity.id
_entity.type
_entity.pdbx_description
1 polymer ?
#
loop_
_entity_poly.entity_id
_entity_poly.type
_entity_poly.pdbx_seq_one_letter_code
_entity_poly.pdbx_strand_id
1 'polypeptide(L)'
;MGQYRSDSSLQPWVRKTSRKLDIALTHLRLGHTRLIAHLHRMSLALDPYCLWCISIPETINHFMLECPRFHSHCVVLQEQFRALGVTTFDLSTLLGATGIDLSRQSAVLHLTCAFLNKTNQLQRLREHHRHLTRANRIVIDCHNPNNNNNNKIKNSD
;
A
#
# COMPACT_ATOMS: atom_id res chain seq x y z
N MET A 1 19.88 -22.59 -8.26
CA MET A 1 19.35 -22.73 -6.88
C MET A 1 18.31 -21.65 -6.63
N GLY A 2 17.05 -21.90 -6.99
CA GLY A 2 15.93 -21.01 -6.68
C GLY A 2 14.80 -21.88 -6.17
N GLN A 3 14.64 -21.97 -4.86
CA GLN A 3 13.52 -22.72 -4.29
C GLN A 3 12.25 -21.92 -4.53
N TYR A 4 11.55 -22.27 -5.61
CA TYR A 4 10.16 -21.90 -5.81
C TYR A 4 9.38 -22.47 -4.61
N ARG A 5 8.91 -21.62 -3.70
CA ARG A 5 8.05 -22.06 -2.60
C ARG A 5 6.72 -22.50 -3.20
N SER A 6 6.60 -23.81 -3.42
CA SER A 6 5.44 -24.51 -3.98
C SER A 6 4.24 -24.57 -3.04
N ASP A 7 3.97 -23.53 -2.25
CA ASP A 7 2.73 -23.44 -1.48
C ASP A 7 1.82 -22.37 -2.07
N SER A 8 1.41 -22.61 -3.32
CA SER A 8 0.23 -21.99 -3.91
C SER A 8 -1.00 -22.86 -3.62
N SER A 9 -1.11 -23.43 -2.41
CA SER A 9 -2.33 -24.13 -2.02
C SER A 9 -3.49 -23.16 -2.09
N LEU A 10 -4.52 -23.52 -2.89
CA LEU A 10 -5.76 -22.76 -2.95
C LEU A 10 -6.37 -22.80 -1.56
N GLN A 11 -6.22 -21.71 -0.81
CA GLN A 11 -6.61 -21.69 0.58
C GLN A 11 -8.13 -21.89 0.70
N PRO A 12 -8.61 -22.92 1.45
CA PRO A 12 -9.98 -23.41 1.37
C PRO A 12 -11.08 -22.42 1.81
N TRP A 13 -10.74 -21.27 2.38
CA TRP A 13 -11.68 -20.30 2.95
C TRP A 13 -11.98 -19.07 2.07
N VAL A 14 -11.40 -18.95 0.87
CA VAL A 14 -11.69 -17.87 -0.10
C VAL A 14 -12.99 -18.15 -0.86
N ARG A 15 -14.11 -18.31 -0.14
CA ARG A 15 -15.44 -18.51 -0.76
C ARG A 15 -16.50 -17.50 -0.32
N LYS A 16 -16.15 -16.51 0.52
CA LYS A 16 -17.05 -15.46 1.00
C LYS A 16 -16.56 -14.02 0.78
N THR A 17 -15.38 -13.82 0.22
CA THR A 17 -14.83 -12.49 -0.07
C THR A 17 -15.27 -12.02 -1.46
N SER A 18 -15.41 -10.70 -1.63
CA SER A 18 -15.68 -10.09 -2.94
C SER A 18 -14.54 -10.47 -3.91
N ARG A 19 -14.87 -10.85 -5.16
CA ARG A 19 -13.87 -11.10 -6.23
C ARG A 19 -12.80 -10.00 -6.33
N LYS A 20 -13.17 -8.75 -6.01
CA LYS A 20 -12.25 -7.61 -6.00
C LYS A 20 -11.18 -7.72 -4.92
N LEU A 21 -11.54 -8.19 -3.73
CA LEU A 21 -10.61 -8.46 -2.63
C LEU A 21 -9.67 -9.60 -2.97
N ASP A 22 -10.18 -10.67 -3.57
CA ASP A 22 -9.37 -11.85 -3.89
C ASP A 22 -8.27 -11.50 -4.89
N ILE A 23 -8.61 -10.72 -5.93
CA ILE A 23 -7.64 -10.22 -6.91
C ILE A 23 -6.61 -9.34 -6.21
N ALA A 24 -7.04 -8.41 -5.35
CA ALA A 24 -6.13 -7.51 -4.64
C ALA A 24 -5.18 -8.28 -3.72
N LEU A 25 -5.68 -9.22 -2.93
CA LEU A 25 -4.86 -10.09 -2.08
C LEU A 25 -3.89 -10.94 -2.90
N THR A 26 -4.34 -11.48 -4.03
CA THR A 26 -3.47 -12.24 -4.94
C THR A 26 -2.34 -11.37 -5.48
N HIS A 27 -2.64 -10.16 -5.94
CA HIS A 27 -1.64 -9.21 -6.41
C HIS A 27 -0.64 -8.82 -5.33
N LEU A 28 -1.13 -8.60 -4.10
CA LEU A 28 -0.29 -8.30 -2.93
C LEU A 28 0.63 -9.47 -2.58
N ARG A 29 0.10 -10.70 -2.55
CA ARG A 29 0.86 -11.93 -2.26
C ARG A 29 1.94 -12.20 -3.30
N LEU A 30 1.63 -11.97 -4.58
CA LEU A 30 2.58 -12.18 -5.67
C LEU A 30 3.60 -11.03 -5.80
N GLY A 31 3.33 -9.87 -5.20
CA GLY A 31 4.11 -8.66 -5.41
C GLY A 31 3.79 -7.90 -6.71
N HIS A 32 2.84 -8.41 -7.50
CA HIS A 32 2.35 -7.82 -8.76
C HIS A 32 1.30 -6.72 -8.49
N THR A 33 1.73 -5.68 -7.81
CA THR A 33 0.84 -4.61 -7.34
C THR A 33 0.87 -3.38 -8.25
N ARG A 34 -0.17 -2.55 -8.20
CA ARG A 34 -0.18 -1.24 -8.88
C ARG A 34 0.33 -0.11 -8.00
N LEU A 35 1.19 -0.43 -7.02
CA LEU A 35 1.83 0.57 -6.15
C LEU A 35 2.95 1.30 -6.91
N ILE A 36 3.20 2.56 -6.56
CA ILE A 36 4.09 3.44 -7.32
C ILE A 36 5.50 2.85 -7.46
N ALA A 37 6.06 2.23 -6.41
CA ALA A 37 7.38 1.61 -6.51
C ALA A 37 7.43 0.41 -7.48
N HIS A 38 6.32 -0.34 -7.63
CA HIS A 38 6.23 -1.40 -8.64
C HIS A 38 6.08 -0.82 -10.04
N LEU A 39 5.24 0.21 -10.21
CA LEU A 39 5.06 0.91 -11.47
C LEU A 39 6.35 1.58 -11.97
N HIS A 40 7.13 2.20 -11.07
CA HIS A 40 8.43 2.79 -11.40
C HIS A 40 9.41 1.74 -11.92
N ARG A 41 9.46 0.55 -11.30
CA ARG A 41 10.28 -0.57 -11.80
C ARG A 41 9.85 -1.06 -13.20
N MET A 42 8.58 -0.88 -13.55
CA MET A 42 8.06 -1.16 -14.89
C MET A 42 8.16 0.05 -15.84
N SER A 43 8.81 1.14 -15.43
CA SER A 43 8.90 2.40 -16.19
C SER A 43 7.55 3.05 -16.51
N LEU A 44 6.53 2.80 -15.67
CA LEU A 44 5.18 3.35 -15.78
C LEU A 44 4.91 4.53 -14.82
N ALA A 45 5.84 4.79 -13.89
CA ALA A 45 5.83 5.94 -12.99
C ALA A 45 7.20 6.63 -13.05
N LEU A 46 7.22 7.95 -12.84
CA LEU A 46 8.42 8.77 -12.92
C LEU A 46 9.34 8.59 -11.72
N ASP A 47 8.77 8.38 -10.54
CA ASP A 47 9.48 8.16 -9.29
C ASP A 47 8.80 7.04 -8.49
N PRO A 48 9.50 6.43 -7.51
CA PRO A 48 8.97 5.34 -6.72
C PRO A 48 8.21 5.79 -5.46
N TYR A 49 8.03 7.09 -5.21
CA TYR A 49 7.65 7.62 -3.91
C TYR A 49 6.16 7.56 -3.61
N CYS A 50 5.83 7.47 -2.32
CA CYS A 50 4.47 7.51 -1.82
C CYS A 50 3.87 8.92 -1.98
N LEU A 51 2.60 9.00 -2.37
CA LEU A 51 1.92 10.29 -2.57
C LEU A 51 1.71 11.10 -1.29
N TRP A 52 1.83 10.47 -0.11
CA TRP A 52 1.63 11.12 1.18
C TRP A 52 2.88 11.14 2.05
N CYS A 53 3.92 10.39 1.67
CA CYS A 53 5.18 10.35 2.42
C CYS A 53 6.29 10.89 1.54
N ILE A 54 6.97 11.91 2.04
CA ILE A 54 8.08 12.54 1.32
C ILE A 54 9.25 11.55 1.26
N SER A 55 9.75 11.28 0.06
CA SER A 55 10.96 10.49 -0.19
C SER A 55 10.94 9.04 0.30
N ILE A 56 9.78 8.48 0.64
CA ILE A 56 9.64 7.06 1.01
C ILE A 56 9.04 6.29 -0.18
N PRO A 57 9.71 5.24 -0.70
CA PRO A 57 9.16 4.43 -1.78
C PRO A 57 7.84 3.74 -1.38
N GLU A 58 6.84 3.78 -2.26
CA GLU A 58 5.54 3.12 -2.03
C GLU A 58 5.64 1.61 -2.28
N THR A 59 6.24 0.89 -1.32
CA THR A 59 6.30 -0.58 -1.31
C THR A 59 5.04 -1.17 -0.67
N ILE A 60 4.88 -2.50 -0.78
CA ILE A 60 3.76 -3.21 -0.14
C ILE A 60 3.81 -3.07 1.38
N ASN A 61 5.01 -3.20 1.98
CA ASN A 61 5.21 -2.99 3.41
C ASN A 61 4.83 -1.58 3.82
N HIS A 62 5.33 -0.58 3.10
CA HIS A 62 4.98 0.81 3.37
C HIS A 62 3.47 1.03 3.28
N PHE A 63 2.85 0.56 2.20
CA PHE A 63 1.42 0.70 1.96
C PHE A 63 0.54 0.01 3.01
N MET A 64 0.94 -1.16 3.50
CA MET A 64 0.15 -1.97 4.44
C MET A 64 0.40 -1.64 5.91
N LEU A 65 1.63 -1.28 6.28
CA LEU A 65 2.08 -1.28 7.68
C LEU A 65 2.64 0.06 8.16
N GLU A 66 3.33 0.81 7.29
CA GLU A 66 4.16 1.93 7.75
C GLU A 66 3.59 3.31 7.36
N CYS A 67 2.74 3.37 6.34
CA CYS A 67 2.25 4.63 5.81
C CYS A 67 1.41 5.39 6.86
N PRO A 68 1.82 6.61 7.28
CA PRO A 68 1.10 7.40 8.28
C PRO A 68 -0.36 7.65 7.92
N ARG A 69 -0.67 7.71 6.62
CA ARG A 69 -2.04 7.87 6.11
C ARG A 69 -3.00 6.80 6.63
N PHE A 70 -2.50 5.59 6.86
CA PHE A 70 -3.30 4.44 7.31
C PHE A 70 -2.97 4.02 8.74
N HIS A 71 -2.17 4.79 9.47
CA HIS A 71 -1.70 4.42 10.79
C HIS A 71 -2.83 4.10 11.77
N SER A 72 -3.88 4.94 11.81
CA SER A 72 -5.05 4.71 12.67
C SER A 72 -5.75 3.38 12.36
N HIS A 73 -5.91 3.04 11.08
CA HIS A 73 -6.48 1.77 10.65
C HIS A 73 -5.57 0.58 10.98
N CYS A 74 -4.25 0.76 10.88
CA CYS A 74 -3.26 -0.26 11.23
C CYS A 74 -3.29 -0.55 12.74
N VAL A 75 -3.38 0.49 13.59
CA VAL A 75 -3.49 0.33 15.04
C VAL A 75 -4.76 -0.45 15.42
N VAL A 76 -5.91 -0.11 14.81
CA VAL A 76 -7.16 -0.86 15.03
C VAL A 76 -7.03 -2.31 14.58
N LEU A 77 -6.42 -2.55 13.42
CA LEU A 77 -6.21 -3.90 12.92
C LEU A 77 -5.28 -4.71 13.82
N GLN A 78 -4.19 -4.12 14.28
CA GLN A 78 -3.23 -4.73 15.18
C GLN A 78 -3.89 -5.10 16.51
N GLU A 79 -4.74 -4.23 17.06
CA GLU A 79 -5.48 -4.54 18.29
C GLU A 79 -6.48 -5.69 18.09
N GLN A 80 -7.15 -5.74 16.93
CA GLN A 80 -8.02 -6.87 16.58
C GLN A 80 -7.24 -8.19 16.45
N PHE A 81 -6.02 -8.14 15.91
CA PHE A 81 -5.14 -9.31 15.82
C PHE A 81 -4.69 -9.76 17.22
N ARG A 82 -4.33 -8.82 18.09
CA ARG A 82 -3.97 -9.09 19.48
C ARG A 82 -5.12 -9.73 20.25
N ALA A 83 -6.36 -9.27 20.04
CA ALA A 83 -7.57 -9.87 20.62
C ALA A 83 -7.82 -11.31 20.14
N LEU A 84 -7.38 -11.65 18.92
CA LEU A 84 -7.38 -13.03 18.41
C LEU A 84 -6.18 -13.87 18.92
N GLY A 85 -5.33 -13.30 19.77
CA GLY A 85 -4.11 -13.94 20.29
C GLY A 85 -3.02 -14.09 19.23
N VAL A 86 -3.02 -13.25 18.20
CA VAL A 86 -1.94 -13.15 17.21
C VAL A 86 -0.93 -12.12 17.69
N THR A 87 0.30 -12.55 17.94
CA THR A 87 1.38 -11.69 18.48
C THR A 87 2.21 -11.02 17.40
N THR A 88 2.16 -11.51 16.16
CA THR A 88 2.92 -10.99 15.02
C THR A 88 2.06 -10.09 14.14
N PHE A 89 2.63 -8.95 13.74
CA PHE A 89 2.01 -8.02 12.79
C PHE A 89 2.99 -7.72 11.66
N ASP A 90 3.19 -8.70 10.79
CA ASP A 90 4.03 -8.62 9.61
C ASP A 90 3.22 -8.89 8.33
N LEU A 91 3.83 -8.60 7.18
CA LEU A 91 3.15 -8.75 5.89
C LEU A 91 2.74 -10.21 5.62
N SER A 92 3.54 -11.17 6.07
CA SER A 92 3.29 -12.60 5.89
C SER A 92 2.09 -13.08 6.71
N THR A 93 1.98 -12.65 7.98
CA THR A 93 0.80 -12.90 8.82
C THR A 93 -0.42 -12.19 8.24
N LEU A 94 -0.28 -10.95 7.78
CA LEU A 94 -1.39 -10.15 7.25
C LEU A 94 -1.97 -10.72 5.95
N LEU A 95 -1.12 -11.10 4.99
CA LEU A 95 -1.53 -11.55 3.67
C LEU A 95 -1.73 -13.06 3.58
N GLY A 96 -0.93 -13.86 4.28
CA GLY A 96 -0.91 -15.31 4.16
C GLY A 96 -1.43 -16.05 5.39
N ALA A 97 -1.66 -15.35 6.51
CA ALA A 97 -1.90 -15.95 7.83
C ALA A 97 -0.84 -17.03 8.17
N THR A 98 0.40 -16.80 7.71
CA THR A 98 1.52 -17.73 7.90
C THR A 98 1.86 -17.84 9.39
N GLY A 99 2.03 -19.05 9.90
CA GLY A 99 2.35 -19.26 11.32
C GLY A 99 1.15 -19.12 12.27
N ILE A 100 -0.07 -18.94 11.73
CA ILE A 100 -1.31 -18.89 12.50
C ILE A 100 -1.99 -20.26 12.44
N ASP A 101 -2.62 -20.69 13.55
CA ASP A 101 -3.44 -21.89 13.59
C ASP A 101 -4.61 -21.81 12.60
N LEU A 102 -4.93 -22.93 11.93
CA LEU A 102 -5.99 -23.02 10.91
C LEU A 102 -7.34 -22.47 11.39
N SER A 103 -7.65 -22.60 12.69
CA SER A 103 -8.89 -22.07 13.28
C SER A 103 -8.98 -20.54 13.24
N ARG A 104 -7.84 -19.85 13.29
CA ARG A 104 -7.76 -18.37 13.38
C ARG A 104 -7.43 -17.71 12.04
N GLN A 105 -6.90 -18.46 11.07
CA GLN A 105 -6.51 -17.93 9.75
C GLN A 105 -7.67 -17.24 9.02
N SER A 106 -8.88 -17.81 9.09
CA SER A 106 -10.08 -17.23 8.48
C SER A 106 -10.42 -15.86 9.10
N ALA A 107 -10.34 -15.74 10.43
CA ALA A 107 -10.60 -14.50 11.13
C ALA A 107 -9.55 -13.42 10.80
N VAL A 108 -8.28 -13.79 10.79
CA VAL A 108 -7.15 -12.93 10.39
C VAL A 108 -7.38 -12.37 8.98
N LEU A 109 -7.68 -13.22 8.01
CA LEU A 109 -7.87 -12.79 6.63
C LEU A 109 -9.16 -11.98 6.43
N HIS A 110 -10.22 -12.29 7.17
CA HIS A 110 -11.43 -11.48 7.18
C HIS A 110 -11.16 -10.06 7.69
N LEU A 111 -10.37 -9.91 8.76
CA LEU A 111 -9.95 -8.61 9.28
C LEU A 111 -9.06 -7.85 8.29
N THR A 112 -8.10 -8.53 7.66
CA THR A 112 -7.29 -7.94 6.57
C THR A 112 -8.17 -7.44 5.43
N CYS A 113 -9.18 -8.22 5.02
CA CYS A 113 -10.13 -7.83 3.98
C CYS A 113 -10.98 -6.62 4.41
N ALA A 114 -11.43 -6.59 5.66
CA ALA A 114 -12.19 -5.47 6.20
C ALA A 114 -11.34 -4.20 6.23
N PHE A 115 -10.06 -4.29 6.59
CA PHE A 115 -9.10 -3.20 6.50
C PHE A 115 -8.96 -2.69 5.06
N LEU A 116 -8.74 -3.58 4.08
CA LEU A 116 -8.59 -3.22 2.67
C LEU A 116 -9.84 -2.53 2.08
N ASN A 117 -11.03 -2.97 2.50
CA ASN A 117 -12.29 -2.34 2.12
C ASN A 117 -12.44 -0.95 2.74
N LYS A 118 -12.15 -0.80 4.04
CA LYS A 118 -12.35 0.46 4.78
C LYS A 118 -11.39 1.57 4.39
N THR A 119 -10.16 1.20 4.01
CA THR A 119 -9.11 2.17 3.66
C THR A 119 -9.18 2.65 2.21
N ASN A 120 -10.19 2.23 1.43
CA ASN A 120 -10.28 2.41 -0.03
C ASN A 120 -9.03 1.94 -0.80
N GLN A 121 -8.19 1.10 -0.17
CA GLN A 121 -6.95 0.59 -0.75
C GLN A 121 -7.22 -0.25 -2.01
N LEU A 122 -8.37 -0.93 -2.06
CA LEU A 122 -8.83 -1.64 -3.25
C LEU A 122 -9.00 -0.74 -4.47
N GLN A 123 -9.42 0.51 -4.28
CA GLN A 123 -9.57 1.44 -5.40
C GLN A 123 -8.20 1.79 -5.97
N ARG A 124 -7.21 2.06 -5.11
CA ARG A 124 -5.84 2.39 -5.55
C ARG A 124 -5.13 1.23 -6.23
N LEU A 125 -5.27 0.02 -5.68
CA LEU A 125 -4.73 -1.20 -6.29
C LEU A 125 -5.38 -1.51 -7.66
N ARG A 126 -6.57 -0.96 -7.94
CA ARG A 126 -7.33 -1.21 -9.19
C ARG A 126 -7.25 -0.07 -10.20
N GLU A 127 -7.25 1.21 -9.81
CA GLU A 127 -7.67 2.29 -10.71
C GLU A 127 -6.57 3.25 -11.21
N HIS A 128 -5.29 3.00 -10.94
CA HIS A 128 -4.26 4.02 -11.19
C HIS A 128 -3.70 4.13 -12.62
N HIS A 129 -4.32 3.54 -13.66
CA HIS A 129 -3.86 3.74 -15.05
C HIS A 129 -4.50 4.96 -15.74
N ARG A 130 -5.54 5.58 -15.17
CA ARG A 130 -6.21 6.75 -15.78
C ARG A 130 -5.88 8.09 -15.12
N HIS A 131 -5.27 8.10 -13.93
CA HIS A 131 -4.97 9.33 -13.19
C HIS A 131 -3.48 9.68 -13.12
N LEU A 132 -2.52 8.76 -13.34
CA LEU A 132 -1.09 9.14 -13.39
C LEU A 132 -0.76 10.06 -14.56
N THR A 133 -1.45 9.90 -15.69
CA THR A 133 -1.29 10.78 -16.86
C THR A 133 -1.85 12.20 -16.63
N ARG A 134 -2.67 12.41 -15.60
CA ARG A 134 -3.36 13.70 -15.33
C ARG A 134 -2.95 14.34 -14.01
N ALA A 135 -2.67 13.56 -12.96
CA ALA A 135 -2.21 14.04 -11.67
C ALA A 135 -0.72 14.43 -11.67
N ASN A 136 0.12 13.78 -12.48
CA ASN A 136 1.52 14.21 -12.67
C ASN A 136 1.64 15.54 -13.45
N ARG A 137 0.54 16.02 -14.07
CA ARG A 137 0.48 17.38 -14.62
C ARG A 137 0.09 18.42 -13.56
N ILE A 138 -0.69 18.04 -12.55
CA ILE A 138 -1.19 18.97 -11.51
C ILE A 138 -0.16 19.15 -10.38
N VAL A 139 0.65 18.14 -10.06
CA VAL A 139 1.67 18.25 -8.99
C VAL A 139 2.87 19.11 -9.41
N ILE A 140 3.12 19.31 -10.72
CA ILE A 140 4.19 20.21 -11.19
C ILE A 140 3.84 21.69 -10.94
N ASP A 141 2.56 22.06 -10.83
CA ASP A 141 2.16 23.45 -10.59
C ASP A 141 2.23 23.88 -9.12
N CYS A 142 2.50 22.95 -8.18
CA CYS A 142 2.54 23.24 -6.74
C CYS A 142 3.95 23.25 -6.13
N HIS A 143 5.01 23.14 -6.93
CA HIS A 143 6.39 23.28 -6.46
C HIS A 143 7.21 24.20 -7.37
N ASN A 144 6.96 25.50 -7.28
CA ASN A 144 7.96 26.51 -7.59
C ASN A 144 7.99 27.60 -6.49
N PRO A 145 8.75 27.42 -5.41
CA PRO A 145 9.11 28.52 -4.51
C PRO A 145 10.47 29.06 -4.94
N ASN A 146 10.53 29.78 -6.06
CA ASN A 146 11.66 30.68 -6.31
C ASN A 146 11.25 31.87 -7.19
N ASN A 147 10.25 32.62 -6.73
CA ASN A 147 10.12 34.03 -7.09
C ASN A 147 11.08 34.83 -6.21
N ASN A 148 12.35 34.93 -6.61
CA ASN A 148 13.30 35.80 -5.94
C ASN A 148 13.12 37.23 -6.47
N ASN A 149 12.16 37.95 -5.89
CA ASN A 149 12.03 39.40 -6.00
C ASN A 149 13.24 40.05 -5.28
N ASN A 150 14.35 40.21 -5.99
CA ASN A 150 15.43 41.07 -5.53
C ASN A 150 15.04 42.53 -5.74
N ASN A 151 14.48 43.12 -4.68
CA ASN A 151 14.31 44.54 -4.51
C ASN A 151 15.65 45.27 -4.69
N LYS A 152 15.69 46.12 -5.70
CA LYS A 152 16.77 47.06 -6.01
C LYS A 152 16.73 48.20 -5.00
N ILE A 153 17.34 48.00 -3.83
CA ILE A 153 17.75 49.09 -2.95
C ILE A 153 18.94 49.77 -3.63
N LYS A 154 18.70 50.92 -4.29
CA LYS A 154 19.76 51.86 -4.64
C LYS A 154 19.74 52.99 -3.63
N ASN A 155 20.85 53.06 -2.90
CA ASN A 155 21.19 54.10 -1.95
C ASN A 155 21.26 55.48 -2.63
N SER A 156 20.86 56.47 -1.83
CA SER A 156 21.27 57.87 -1.79
C SER A 156 22.57 58.23 -2.52
N ASP A 157 22.48 59.28 -3.34
CA ASP A 157 23.29 60.52 -3.25
C ASP A 157 22.41 61.70 -3.72
#